data_AF-A0A2S6H7A1-F1
#
_entry.id   AF-A0A2S6H7A1-F1
#
_cell.length_a   1.000
_cell.length_b   1.000
_cell.length_c   1.000
_cell.angle_alpha   90.00
_cell.angle_beta   90.00
_cell.angle_gamma   90.00
#
_symmetry.space_group_name_H-M   'P 1'
#
loop_
_entity.id
_entity.type
_entity.pdbx_description
1 polymer ?
#
loop_
_entity_poly.entity_id
_entity_poly.type
_entity_poly.pdbx_seq_one_letter_code
_entity_poly.pdbx_strand_id
1 'polypeptide(L)'
;MTLKKLFPGLAFILLTVFNIQAQAAPAAFTSGSYQQILVSNANQPFMLVVWSINCPSCLKDMELLSSIHKSRPELKMIMLAADELSASEQIQQILEKNQLSEIENWVYAEENTQKLQFEIDPKWYGELPRTYFFDKAHQRTGVSGVLSKEDYDAMFAKILK
;
A
#
# COMPACT_ATOMS: atom_id res chain seq x y z
N MET A 1 39.86 -11.81 61.23
CA MET A 1 38.62 -12.58 60.95
C MET A 1 37.76 -11.71 60.05
N THR A 2 37.98 -11.75 58.73
CA THR A 2 37.12 -12.45 57.73
C THR A 2 35.71 -11.83 57.68
N LEU A 3 35.15 -11.37 56.56
CA LEU A 3 35.21 -11.94 55.21
C LEU A 3 34.70 -10.90 54.18
N LYS A 4 35.39 -10.80 53.04
CA LYS A 4 34.96 -10.11 51.81
C LYS A 4 33.59 -10.63 51.34
N LYS A 5 32.73 -9.76 50.82
CA LYS A 5 31.70 -10.16 49.86
C LYS A 5 31.88 -9.35 48.58
N LEU A 6 32.45 -10.03 47.59
CA LEU A 6 32.41 -9.63 46.19
C LEU A 6 30.94 -9.64 45.72
N PHE A 7 30.47 -8.55 45.13
CA PHE A 7 29.33 -8.60 44.24
C PHE A 7 29.87 -8.60 42.80
N PRO A 8 29.67 -9.68 42.03
CA PRO A 8 30.15 -9.78 40.67
C PRO A 8 29.34 -8.86 39.76
N GLY A 9 30.02 -8.32 38.75
CA GLY A 9 29.48 -7.36 37.80
C GLY A 9 28.25 -7.84 37.07
N LEU A 10 27.24 -6.97 37.03
CA LEU A 10 26.08 -7.12 36.16
C LEU A 10 26.49 -6.65 34.77
N ALA A 11 26.99 -7.57 33.94
CA ALA A 11 27.18 -7.32 32.51
C ALA A 11 25.80 -7.19 31.86
N PHE A 12 25.38 -5.94 31.59
CA PHE A 12 24.16 -5.64 30.86
C PHE A 12 24.38 -5.98 29.38
N ILE A 13 24.10 -7.22 29.00
CA ILE A 13 24.10 -7.66 27.60
C ILE A 13 22.89 -6.99 26.93
N LEU A 14 23.17 -5.96 26.13
CA LEU A 14 22.18 -5.28 25.30
C LEU A 14 21.79 -6.22 24.15
N LEU A 15 20.76 -7.05 24.37
CA LEU A 15 20.13 -7.85 23.33
C LEU A 15 19.44 -6.91 22.34
N THR A 16 20.12 -6.59 21.24
CA THR A 16 19.48 -6.00 20.08
C THR A 16 18.53 -7.04 19.48
N VAL A 17 17.24 -6.91 19.81
CA VAL A 17 16.16 -7.59 19.10
C VAL A 17 16.14 -7.06 17.66
N PHE A 18 16.73 -7.83 16.74
CA PHE A 18 16.42 -7.69 15.32
C PHE A 18 14.97 -8.11 15.13
N ASN A 19 14.07 -7.12 15.06
CA ASN A 19 12.72 -7.37 14.54
C ASN A 19 12.89 -7.75 13.07
N ILE A 20 12.85 -9.04 12.76
CA ILE A 20 12.61 -9.50 11.40
C ILE A 20 11.16 -9.09 11.12
N GLN A 21 10.99 -7.97 10.43
CA GLN A 21 9.70 -7.59 9.86
C GLN A 21 9.38 -8.67 8.82
N ALA A 22 8.48 -9.61 9.17
CA ALA A 22 7.90 -10.49 8.18
C ALA A 22 7.16 -9.60 7.18
N GLN A 23 7.57 -9.63 5.91
CA GLN A 23 6.81 -9.03 4.82
C GLN A 23 5.44 -9.70 4.82
N ALA A 24 4.44 -8.93 5.22
CA ALA A 24 3.08 -9.44 5.38
C ALA A 24 2.45 -9.58 3.99
N ALA A 25 1.79 -10.72 3.77
CA ALA A 25 0.95 -10.91 2.59
C ALA A 25 -0.09 -9.78 2.47
N PRO A 26 -0.58 -9.47 1.26
CA PRO A 26 -1.59 -8.45 1.06
C PRO A 26 -2.81 -8.67 1.96
N ALA A 27 -3.33 -7.59 2.54
CA ALA A 27 -4.52 -7.63 3.38
C ALA A 27 -5.77 -7.96 2.55
N ALA A 28 -6.71 -8.71 3.14
CA ALA A 28 -7.96 -9.06 2.49
C ALA A 28 -8.87 -7.82 2.35
N PHE A 29 -9.19 -7.44 1.11
CA PHE A 29 -10.12 -6.37 0.78
C PHE A 29 -11.52 -6.94 0.64
N THR A 30 -12.36 -6.61 1.61
CA THR A 30 -13.75 -7.05 1.74
C THR A 30 -14.66 -5.82 1.91
N SER A 31 -15.96 -6.05 2.02
CA SER A 31 -16.95 -5.01 2.26
C SER A 31 -16.58 -4.20 3.51
N GLY A 32 -16.45 -2.88 3.37
CA GLY A 32 -16.01 -1.98 4.43
C GLY A 32 -14.50 -1.76 4.53
N SER A 33 -13.65 -2.54 3.85
CA SER A 33 -12.20 -2.29 3.78
C SER A 33 -11.90 -0.92 3.18
N TYR A 34 -12.67 -0.46 2.19
CA TYR A 34 -12.53 0.89 1.65
C TYR A 34 -12.74 1.97 2.72
N GLN A 35 -13.80 1.83 3.52
CA GLN A 35 -14.07 2.75 4.62
C GLN A 35 -12.97 2.70 5.68
N GLN A 36 -12.41 1.51 5.96
CA GLN A 36 -11.27 1.36 6.86
C GLN A 36 -10.05 2.12 6.35
N ILE A 37 -9.75 2.05 5.04
CA ILE A 37 -8.67 2.83 4.42
C ILE A 37 -8.91 4.33 4.63
N LEU A 38 -10.13 4.82 4.37
CA LEU A 38 -10.45 6.24 4.59
C LEU A 38 -10.25 6.65 6.05
N VAL A 39 -10.80 5.89 7.01
CA VAL A 39 -10.69 6.22 8.44
C VAL A 39 -9.24 6.18 8.94
N SER A 40 -8.46 5.18 8.50
CA SER A 40 -7.06 5.03 8.91
C SER A 40 -6.15 6.13 8.37
N ASN A 41 -6.61 6.84 7.34
CA ASN A 41 -5.88 7.92 6.68
C ASN A 41 -6.57 9.28 6.83
N ALA A 42 -7.43 9.44 7.84
CA ALA A 42 -8.17 10.67 8.09
C ALA A 42 -7.25 11.90 8.14
N ASN A 43 -7.66 12.99 7.50
CA ASN A 43 -6.94 14.26 7.40
C ASN A 43 -5.57 14.19 6.70
N GLN A 44 -5.30 13.11 5.97
CA GLN A 44 -4.05 12.93 5.20
C GLN A 44 -4.37 12.65 3.73
N PRO A 45 -3.66 13.31 2.79
CA PRO A 45 -3.78 12.99 1.38
C PRO A 45 -3.08 11.66 1.10
N PHE A 46 -3.62 10.88 0.17
CA PHE A 46 -3.03 9.61 -0.24
C PHE A 46 -3.46 9.24 -1.67
N MET A 47 -2.82 8.23 -2.24
CA MET A 47 -3.25 7.61 -3.48
C MET A 47 -3.52 6.12 -3.31
N LEU A 48 -4.57 5.63 -3.96
CA LEU A 48 -4.92 4.21 -4.06
C LEU A 48 -4.72 3.76 -5.51
N VAL A 49 -3.76 2.88 -5.73
CA VAL A 49 -3.44 2.29 -7.04
C VAL A 49 -4.13 0.95 -7.17
N VAL A 50 -5.06 0.84 -8.11
CA VAL A 50 -5.72 -0.42 -8.43
C VAL A 50 -5.06 -1.05 -9.65
N TRP A 51 -4.63 -2.30 -9.50
CA TRP A 51 -3.86 -3.04 -10.50
C TRP A 51 -4.27 -4.51 -10.55
N SER A 52 -3.74 -5.27 -11.50
CA SER A 52 -3.93 -6.73 -11.56
C SER A 52 -2.69 -7.43 -12.12
N ILE A 53 -2.44 -8.67 -11.69
CA ILE A 53 -1.38 -9.53 -12.25
C ILE A 53 -1.59 -9.81 -13.75
N ASN A 54 -2.83 -9.75 -14.23
CA ASN A 54 -3.23 -10.03 -15.61
C ASN A 54 -3.39 -8.76 -16.45
N CYS A 55 -2.94 -7.61 -15.95
CA CYS A 55 -3.01 -6.32 -16.62
C CYS A 55 -1.60 -5.89 -17.10
N PRO A 56 -1.23 -6.09 -18.39
CA PRO A 56 0.10 -5.77 -18.87
C PRO A 56 0.49 -4.30 -18.71
N SER A 57 -0.46 -3.38 -18.86
CA SER A 57 -0.24 -1.96 -18.64
C SER A 57 0.06 -1.65 -17.18
N CYS A 58 -0.63 -2.30 -16.24
CA CYS A 58 -0.39 -2.15 -14.81
C CYS A 58 1.03 -2.60 -14.43
N LEU A 59 1.51 -3.71 -15.02
CA LEU A 59 2.85 -4.22 -14.75
C LEU A 59 3.96 -3.31 -15.30
N LYS A 60 3.70 -2.57 -16.39
CA LYS A 60 4.63 -1.56 -16.93
C LYS A 60 4.78 -0.34 -16.02
N ASP A 61 3.75 0.00 -15.25
CA ASP A 61 3.75 1.18 -14.37
C ASP A 61 4.48 0.94 -13.04
N MET A 62 4.78 -0.31 -12.68
CA MET A 62 5.36 -0.67 -11.39
C MET A 62 6.70 0.02 -11.11
N GLU A 63 7.56 0.16 -12.12
CA GLU A 63 8.84 0.85 -11.97
C GLU A 63 8.65 2.33 -11.65
N LEU A 64 7.71 2.99 -12.33
CA LEU A 64 7.38 4.39 -12.06
C LEU A 64 6.78 4.55 -10.66
N LEU A 65 5.86 3.67 -10.24
CA LEU A 65 5.29 3.67 -8.90
C LEU A 65 6.36 3.49 -7.82
N SER A 66 7.32 2.58 -8.03
CA SER A 66 8.47 2.38 -7.13
C SER A 66 9.33 3.64 -7.02
N SER A 67 9.59 4.30 -8.15
CA SER A 67 10.32 5.57 -8.21
C SER A 67 9.59 6.71 -7.48
N ILE A 68 8.26 6.80 -7.65
CA ILE A 68 7.41 7.77 -6.94
C ILE A 68 7.46 7.52 -5.44
N HIS A 69 7.25 6.27 -4.99
CA HIS A 69 7.27 5.92 -3.57
C HIS A 69 8.61 6.28 -2.91
N LYS A 70 9.73 6.00 -3.58
CA LYS A 70 11.08 6.33 -3.08
C LYS A 70 11.37 7.83 -3.07
N SER A 71 10.90 8.56 -4.08
CA SER A 71 11.17 10.00 -4.21
C SER A 71 10.23 10.87 -3.37
N ARG A 72 9.07 10.35 -2.99
CA ARG A 72 8.05 11.04 -2.18
C ARG A 72 7.52 10.15 -1.05
N PRO A 73 8.37 9.75 -0.09
CA PRO A 73 7.94 8.87 1.02
C PRO A 73 6.89 9.52 1.94
N GLU A 74 6.74 10.84 1.89
CA GLU A 74 5.68 11.58 2.59
C GLU A 74 4.29 11.39 1.96
N LEU A 75 4.22 10.98 0.69
CA LEU A 75 2.98 10.67 0.02
C LEU A 75 2.62 9.21 0.24
N LYS A 76 1.57 8.99 1.02
CA LYS A 76 1.08 7.64 1.23
C LYS A 76 0.53 7.06 -0.08
N MET A 77 1.10 5.94 -0.48
CA MET A 77 0.61 5.06 -1.53
C MET A 77 -0.02 3.83 -0.87
N ILE A 78 -1.14 3.38 -1.42
CA ILE A 78 -1.78 2.12 -1.07
C ILE A 78 -2.02 1.38 -2.38
N MET A 79 -1.70 0.08 -2.44
CA MET A 79 -1.98 -0.72 -3.63
C MET A 79 -3.09 -1.71 -3.37
N LEU A 80 -3.96 -1.88 -4.36
CA LEU A 80 -5.05 -2.84 -4.35
C LEU A 80 -4.96 -3.71 -5.60
N ALA A 81 -4.65 -4.99 -5.42
CA ALA A 81 -4.73 -5.98 -6.47
C ALA A 81 -6.18 -6.40 -6.67
N ALA A 82 -6.74 -6.10 -7.83
CA ALA A 82 -8.07 -6.50 -8.28
C ALA A 82 -8.05 -7.94 -8.86
N ASP A 83 -7.39 -8.84 -8.14
CA ASP A 83 -7.26 -10.26 -8.44
C ASP A 83 -7.90 -11.09 -7.32
N GLU A 84 -8.13 -12.37 -7.56
CA GLU A 84 -8.63 -13.30 -6.56
C GLU A 84 -7.64 -13.50 -5.42
N LEU A 85 -8.14 -13.72 -4.20
CA LEU A 85 -7.32 -13.96 -3.00
C LEU A 85 -6.30 -15.10 -3.19
N SER A 86 -6.63 -16.12 -3.99
CA SER A 86 -5.73 -17.23 -4.32
C SER A 86 -4.45 -16.80 -5.03
N ALA A 87 -4.40 -15.61 -5.63
CA ALA A 87 -3.24 -15.05 -6.29
C ALA A 87 -2.28 -14.31 -5.33
N SER A 88 -2.54 -14.30 -4.02
CA SER A 88 -1.77 -13.53 -3.02
C SER A 88 -0.26 -13.76 -3.08
N GLU A 89 0.19 -15.00 -3.29
CA GLU A 89 1.62 -15.31 -3.40
C GLU A 89 2.26 -14.65 -4.64
N GLN A 90 1.58 -14.73 -5.79
CA GLN A 90 2.06 -14.10 -7.03
C GLN A 90 2.04 -12.57 -6.93
N ILE A 91 1.01 -12.01 -6.31
CA ILE A 91 0.91 -10.58 -6.03
C ILE A 91 2.10 -10.13 -5.19
N GLN A 92 2.41 -10.86 -4.12
CA GLN A 92 3.55 -10.58 -3.25
C GLN A 92 4.88 -10.63 -4.00
N GLN A 93 5.12 -11.64 -4.83
CA GLN A 93 6.32 -11.76 -5.65
C GLN A 93 6.50 -10.58 -6.62
N ILE A 94 5.39 -10.12 -7.23
CA ILE A 94 5.42 -8.94 -8.12
C ILE A 94 5.76 -7.68 -7.33
N LEU A 95 5.16 -7.48 -6.17
CA LEU A 95 5.44 -6.32 -5.31
C LEU A 95 6.90 -6.32 -4.84
N GLU A 96 7.43 -7.46 -4.40
CA GLU A 96 8.83 -7.61 -3.98
C GLU A 96 9.80 -7.31 -5.13
N LYS A 97 9.56 -7.89 -6.31
CA LYS A 97 10.38 -7.65 -7.51
C LYS A 97 10.46 -6.16 -7.87
N ASN A 98 9.39 -5.41 -7.61
CA ASN A 98 9.31 -3.98 -7.90
C ASN A 98 9.63 -3.10 -6.68
N GLN A 99 10.03 -3.67 -5.55
CA GLN A 99 10.34 -2.95 -4.30
C GLN A 99 9.14 -2.13 -3.79
N LEU A 100 7.95 -2.72 -3.87
CA LEU A 100 6.66 -2.17 -3.43
C LEU A 100 6.04 -2.99 -2.29
N SER A 101 6.69 -4.07 -1.86
CA SER A 101 6.20 -4.97 -0.81
C SER A 101 6.08 -4.33 0.58
N GLU A 102 6.81 -3.25 0.84
CA GLU A 102 6.73 -2.48 2.10
C GLU A 102 5.56 -1.49 2.13
N ILE A 103 4.88 -1.29 0.99
CA ILE A 103 3.70 -0.42 0.89
C ILE A 103 2.50 -1.13 1.51
N GLU A 104 1.52 -0.37 2.00
CA GLU A 104 0.24 -0.96 2.37
C GLU A 104 -0.44 -1.57 1.13
N ASN A 105 -0.63 -2.89 1.15
CA ASN A 105 -1.11 -3.65 0.00
C ASN A 105 -2.34 -4.49 0.35
N TRP A 106 -3.32 -4.51 -0.53
CA TRP A 106 -4.60 -5.21 -0.40
C TRP A 106 -4.87 -6.09 -1.63
N VAL A 107 -5.70 -7.12 -1.47
CA VAL A 107 -6.21 -7.99 -2.56
C VAL A 107 -7.69 -8.27 -2.37
N TYR A 108 -8.48 -8.34 -3.46
CA TYR A 108 -9.88 -8.72 -3.33
C TYR A 108 -10.08 -10.10 -2.69
N ALA A 109 -11.00 -10.16 -1.74
CA ALA A 109 -11.27 -11.35 -0.94
C ALA A 109 -12.77 -11.70 -0.87
N GLU A 110 -13.58 -11.19 -1.81
CA GLU A 110 -14.98 -11.58 -1.99
C GLU A 110 -15.25 -11.92 -3.46
N GLU A 111 -16.11 -12.92 -3.69
CA GLU A 111 -16.53 -13.31 -5.04
C GLU A 111 -17.25 -12.18 -5.79
N ASN A 112 -18.04 -11.36 -5.05
CA ASN A 112 -18.74 -10.23 -5.63
C ASN A 112 -17.84 -8.98 -5.71
N THR A 113 -16.89 -9.01 -6.63
CA THR A 113 -15.96 -7.89 -6.86
C THR A 113 -16.67 -6.61 -7.30
N GLN A 114 -17.84 -6.69 -7.93
CA GLN A 114 -18.64 -5.52 -8.33
C GLN A 114 -19.12 -4.71 -7.12
N LYS A 115 -19.47 -5.38 -6.02
CA LYS A 115 -19.81 -4.72 -4.76
C LYS A 115 -18.60 -3.95 -4.21
N LEU A 116 -17.42 -4.57 -4.21
CA LEU A 116 -16.18 -3.94 -3.76
C LEU A 116 -15.80 -2.74 -4.64
N GLN A 117 -15.96 -2.86 -5.96
CA GLN A 117 -15.75 -1.77 -6.92
C GLN A 117 -16.72 -0.61 -6.66
N PHE A 118 -18.00 -0.90 -6.41
CA PHE A 118 -19.02 0.09 -6.12
C PHE A 118 -18.75 0.84 -4.81
N GLU A 119 -18.29 0.12 -3.77
CA GLU A 119 -17.89 0.75 -2.50
C GLU A 119 -16.74 1.72 -2.69
N ILE A 120 -15.77 1.38 -3.56
CA ILE A 120 -14.72 2.31 -3.96
C ILE A 120 -15.35 3.45 -4.74
N ASP A 121 -15.83 3.22 -5.96
CA ASP A 121 -16.36 4.22 -6.90
C ASP A 121 -17.61 3.70 -7.64
N PRO A 122 -18.82 4.24 -7.33
CA PRO A 122 -20.04 3.86 -8.05
C PRO A 122 -20.03 4.13 -9.56
N LYS A 123 -19.08 4.94 -10.05
CA LYS A 123 -18.94 5.30 -11.47
C LYS A 123 -17.83 4.52 -12.17
N TRP A 124 -17.10 3.67 -11.45
CA TRP A 124 -16.03 2.84 -11.99
C TRP A 124 -16.56 1.45 -12.28
N TYR A 125 -16.19 0.90 -13.44
CA TYR A 125 -16.69 -0.41 -13.90
C TYR A 125 -15.58 -1.47 -13.91
N GLY A 126 -14.52 -1.25 -13.13
CA GLY A 126 -13.41 -2.19 -13.02
C GLY A 126 -12.34 -2.02 -14.10
N GLU A 127 -12.33 -0.91 -14.87
CA GLU A 127 -11.24 -0.70 -15.83
C GLU A 127 -9.91 -0.47 -15.12
N LEU A 128 -8.83 -1.03 -15.68
CA LEU A 128 -7.47 -0.99 -15.14
C LEU A 128 -6.46 -0.51 -16.20
N PRO A 129 -5.32 0.10 -15.79
CA PRO A 129 -5.03 0.56 -14.43
C PRO A 129 -5.94 1.73 -14.02
N ARG A 130 -6.13 1.88 -12.70
CA ARG A 130 -6.93 2.97 -12.12
C ARG A 130 -6.21 3.49 -10.88
N THR A 131 -6.02 4.80 -10.80
CA THR A 131 -5.46 5.45 -9.61
C THR A 131 -6.45 6.46 -9.06
N TYR A 132 -6.75 6.34 -7.78
CA TYR A 132 -7.52 7.34 -7.04
C TYR A 132 -6.59 8.20 -6.20
N PHE A 133 -6.80 9.51 -6.27
CA PHE A 133 -6.08 10.50 -5.49
C PHE A 133 -7.05 11.16 -4.52
N PHE A 134 -6.67 11.22 -3.25
CA PHE A 134 -7.46 11.77 -2.15
C PHE A 134 -6.72 12.97 -1.56
N ASP A 135 -7.40 14.10 -1.44
CA ASP A 135 -6.89 15.24 -0.66
C ASP A 135 -7.09 15.02 0.84
N LYS A 136 -6.70 15.99 1.69
CA LYS A 136 -6.88 15.91 3.15
C LYS A 136 -8.34 15.75 3.59
N ALA A 137 -9.30 16.22 2.80
CA ALA A 137 -10.72 16.06 3.04
C ALA A 137 -11.29 14.78 2.41
N HIS A 138 -10.42 13.94 1.84
CA HIS A 138 -10.74 12.75 1.04
C HIS A 138 -11.69 13.03 -0.13
N GLN A 139 -11.64 14.24 -0.69
CA GLN A 139 -12.21 14.47 -2.01
C GLN A 139 -11.39 13.69 -3.02
N ARG A 140 -12.08 12.80 -3.73
CA ARG A 140 -11.45 11.82 -4.58
C ARG A 140 -11.47 12.23 -6.04
N THR A 141 -10.33 12.13 -6.72
CA THR A 141 -10.22 12.16 -8.18
C THR A 141 -9.69 10.82 -8.67
N GLY A 142 -10.45 10.12 -9.52
CA GLY A 142 -10.01 8.88 -10.16
C GLY A 142 -9.51 9.14 -11.58
N VAL A 143 -8.39 8.53 -11.95
CA VAL A 143 -7.80 8.59 -13.30
C VAL A 143 -7.57 7.17 -13.80
N SER A 144 -8.01 6.88 -15.02
CA SER A 144 -7.87 5.56 -15.65
C SER A 144 -6.79 5.59 -16.72
N GLY A 145 -6.12 4.46 -16.91
CA GLY A 145 -5.02 4.32 -17.86
C GLY A 145 -3.65 4.63 -17.25
N VAL A 146 -2.62 4.40 -18.06
CA VAL A 146 -1.22 4.63 -17.68
C VAL A 146 -0.99 6.13 -17.49
N LEU A 147 -0.33 6.50 -16.40
CA LEU A 147 -0.01 7.88 -16.06
C LEU A 147 1.47 8.15 -16.29
N SER A 148 1.78 9.28 -16.91
CA SER A 148 3.16 9.76 -16.97
C SER A 148 3.59 10.32 -15.61
N LYS A 149 4.89 10.57 -15.45
CA LYS A 149 5.40 11.25 -14.24
C LYS A 149 4.76 12.63 -14.06
N GLU A 150 4.55 13.36 -15.17
CA GLU A 150 3.92 14.68 -15.18
C GLU A 150 2.45 14.60 -14.74
N ASP A 151 1.72 13.56 -15.15
CA ASP A 151 0.35 13.33 -14.68
C ASP A 151 0.30 13.14 -13.16
N TYR A 152 1.22 12.32 -12.62
CA TYR A 152 1.36 12.14 -11.17
C TYR A 152 1.70 13.45 -10.46
N ASP A 153 2.70 14.19 -10.95
CA ASP A 153 3.10 15.46 -10.35
C ASP A 153 1.95 16.49 -10.36
N ALA A 154 1.15 16.54 -11.43
CA ALA A 154 -0.04 17.39 -11.50
C ALA A 154 -1.11 16.98 -10.48
N MET A 155 -1.35 15.69 -10.31
CA MET A 155 -2.27 15.17 -9.31
C MET A 155 -1.78 15.44 -7.88
N PHE A 156 -0.49 15.28 -7.61
CA PHE A 156 0.10 15.61 -6.31
C PHE A 156 -0.01 17.09 -5.99
N ALA A 157 0.26 17.97 -6.97
CA ALA A 157 0.05 19.40 -6.82
C ALA A 157 -1.42 19.78 -6.52
N LYS A 158 -2.39 18.92 -6.88
CA LYS A 158 -3.81 19.10 -6.56
C LYS A 158 -4.13 18.65 -5.14
N ILE A 159 -3.72 17.44 -4.73
CA ILE A 159 -4.13 16.85 -3.44
C ILE A 159 -3.32 17.33 -2.23
N LEU A 160 -2.14 17.93 -2.47
CA LEU A 160 -1.27 18.45 -1.41
C LEU A 160 -1.54 19.89 -1.00
N LYS A 161 -2.46 20.57 -1.69
CA LYS A 161 -2.92 21.91 -1.30
C LYS A 161 -3.70 21.84 0.02
#